data_AF-A0A0A8HVH7-F1
#
_entry.id   AF-A0A0A8HVH7-F1
#
_cell.length_a   1.000
_cell.length_b   1.000
_cell.length_c   1.000
_cell.angle_alpha   90.00
_cell.angle_beta   90.00
_cell.angle_gamma   90.00
#
_symmetry.space_group_name_H-M   'P 1'
#
loop_
_entity.id
_entity.type
_entity.pdbx_description
1 polymer ?
#
loop_
_entity_poly.entity_id
_entity_poly.type
_entity_poly.pdbx_seq_one_letter_code
_entity_poly.pdbx_strand_id
1 'polypeptide(L)'
;MKNLEKYRKEIFKDETSAGDEGVIAESIDIVNDKFELNQEQMLQALNFLYSIKDSFLGRTKKEPFDNIVNELSSKIIKYLRPTLIVSEEEFKEKIDDFLLDYGLKIDMQEINPYEKMYNIYKEWQLEDNDNLFFNLKSVGMWIEWFKGNYKYIFDLHFSIVESKGSNIVQIRLSNKQKGELQKKANEVGLPLTQYIIFLITKDLKDS
;
A
#
# COMPACT_ATOMS: atom_id res chain seq x y z
N MET A 1 24.79 -14.19 -1.40
CA MET A 1 24.43 -14.65 -0.03
C MET A 1 25.59 -14.91 0.95
N LYS A 2 26.86 -14.61 0.67
CA LYS A 2 27.96 -14.84 1.65
C LYS A 2 27.79 -14.13 3.02
N ASN A 3 27.05 -13.02 3.06
CA ASN A 3 26.79 -12.28 4.30
C ASN A 3 25.67 -12.89 5.15
N LEU A 4 24.68 -13.57 4.54
CA LEU A 4 23.52 -14.12 5.25
C LEU A 4 23.95 -15.25 6.19
N GLU A 5 24.80 -16.16 5.70
CA GLU A 5 25.31 -17.28 6.49
C GLU A 5 26.11 -16.79 7.72
N LYS A 6 26.92 -15.74 7.54
CA LYS A 6 27.67 -15.11 8.62
C LYS A 6 26.72 -14.54 9.68
N TYR A 7 25.75 -13.71 9.28
CA TYR A 7 24.81 -13.09 10.21
C TYR A 7 23.92 -14.11 10.91
N ARG A 8 23.47 -15.15 10.20
CA ARG A 8 22.72 -16.26 10.79
C ARG A 8 23.54 -16.93 11.90
N LYS A 9 24.81 -17.28 11.63
CA LYS A 9 25.69 -17.91 12.63
C LYS A 9 25.91 -17.01 13.86
N GLU A 10 26.09 -15.72 13.65
CA GLU A 10 26.23 -14.74 14.75
C GLU A 10 24.97 -14.64 15.63
N ILE A 11 23.79 -14.70 15.03
CA ILE A 11 22.50 -14.56 15.72
C ILE A 11 22.08 -15.86 16.41
N PHE A 12 22.19 -17.00 15.71
CA PHE A 12 21.70 -18.30 16.19
C PHE A 12 22.73 -19.14 16.95
N LYS A 13 24.03 -18.76 16.95
CA LYS A 13 25.08 -19.30 17.84
C LYS A 13 25.04 -20.83 18.06
N ASP A 14 24.96 -21.60 16.96
CA ASP A 14 24.93 -23.08 16.92
C ASP A 14 23.64 -23.75 17.47
N GLU A 15 22.57 -22.99 17.73
CA GLU A 15 21.29 -23.53 18.18
C GLU A 15 20.47 -24.25 17.07
N THR A 16 20.96 -24.20 15.82
CA THR A 16 20.24 -24.69 14.63
C THR A 16 20.84 -25.98 14.09
N SER A 17 19.98 -26.95 13.74
CA SER A 17 20.41 -28.08 12.91
C SER A 17 20.54 -27.70 11.43
N ALA A 18 21.18 -28.53 10.61
CA ALA A 18 21.28 -28.29 9.16
C ALA A 18 19.91 -28.09 8.48
N GLY A 19 18.87 -28.80 8.96
CA GLY A 19 17.51 -28.60 8.46
C GLY A 19 16.93 -27.23 8.84
N ASP A 20 17.18 -26.77 10.07
CA ASP A 20 16.72 -25.46 10.53
C ASP A 20 17.44 -24.33 9.79
N GLU A 21 18.74 -24.50 9.54
CA GLU A 21 19.54 -23.58 8.73
C GLU A 21 18.99 -23.44 7.31
N GLY A 22 18.60 -24.56 6.70
CA GLY A 22 17.96 -24.57 5.38
C GLY A 22 16.63 -23.82 5.40
N VAL A 23 15.78 -24.06 6.40
CA VAL A 23 14.49 -23.37 6.54
C VAL A 23 14.67 -21.87 6.68
N ILE A 24 15.62 -21.41 7.51
CA ILE A 24 15.89 -19.98 7.73
C ILE A 24 16.38 -19.32 6.43
N ALA A 25 17.34 -19.95 5.74
CA ALA A 25 17.90 -19.41 4.50
C ALA A 25 16.83 -19.31 3.41
N GLU A 26 16.14 -20.41 3.11
CA GLU A 26 15.14 -20.44 2.04
C GLU A 26 13.99 -19.46 2.30
N SER A 27 13.55 -19.33 3.56
CA SER A 27 12.47 -18.38 3.90
C SER A 27 12.88 -16.92 3.64
N ILE A 28 14.14 -16.57 3.88
CA ILE A 28 14.65 -15.23 3.59
C ILE A 28 14.86 -15.06 2.09
N ASP A 29 15.36 -16.08 1.41
CA ASP A 29 15.63 -16.05 -0.02
C ASP A 29 14.34 -15.84 -0.81
N ILE A 30 13.24 -16.52 -0.46
CA ILE A 30 11.91 -16.28 -1.06
C ILE A 30 11.46 -14.81 -0.89
N VAL A 31 11.64 -14.24 0.29
CA VAL A 31 11.26 -12.85 0.55
C VAL A 31 12.17 -11.90 -0.23
N ASN A 32 13.47 -12.19 -0.28
CA ASN A 32 14.46 -11.42 -1.01
C ASN A 32 14.23 -11.44 -2.51
N ASP A 33 13.89 -12.58 -3.09
CA ASP A 33 13.59 -12.70 -4.51
C ASP A 33 12.31 -11.93 -4.87
N LYS A 34 11.38 -11.79 -3.91
CA LYS A 34 10.15 -11.00 -4.10
C LYS A 34 10.37 -9.50 -3.95
N PHE A 35 11.23 -9.04 -3.03
CA PHE A 35 11.31 -7.63 -2.63
C PHE A 35 12.69 -6.98 -2.73
N GLU A 36 13.71 -7.70 -3.20
CA GLU A 36 15.10 -7.24 -3.33
C GLU A 36 15.63 -6.63 -2.02
N LEU A 37 15.56 -7.39 -0.93
CA LEU A 37 15.89 -6.91 0.41
C LEU A 37 17.32 -6.37 0.49
N ASN A 38 17.46 -5.19 1.09
CA ASN A 38 18.77 -4.66 1.44
C ASN A 38 19.35 -5.36 2.69
N GLN A 39 20.61 -5.07 3.02
CA GLN A 39 21.30 -5.72 4.15
C GLN A 39 20.62 -5.46 5.50
N GLU A 40 20.07 -4.27 5.73
CA GLU A 40 19.38 -3.94 6.97
C GLU A 40 18.08 -4.75 7.10
N GLN A 41 17.29 -4.83 6.03
CA GLN A 41 16.06 -5.62 6.00
C GLN A 41 16.34 -7.13 6.18
N MET A 42 17.42 -7.64 5.57
CA MET A 42 17.87 -9.03 5.80
C MET A 42 18.22 -9.28 7.28
N LEU A 43 18.91 -8.34 7.93
CA LEU A 43 19.22 -8.42 9.37
C LEU A 43 17.96 -8.35 10.24
N GLN A 44 17.01 -7.47 9.89
CA GLN A 44 15.72 -7.39 10.57
C GLN A 44 14.94 -8.71 10.44
N ALA A 45 14.92 -9.34 9.26
CA ALA A 45 14.32 -10.66 9.05
C ALA A 45 14.95 -11.74 9.94
N LEU A 46 16.29 -11.80 9.99
CA LEU A 46 17.01 -12.76 10.82
C LEU A 46 16.72 -12.57 12.32
N ASN A 47 16.74 -11.33 12.81
CA ASN A 47 16.44 -11.02 14.21
C ASN A 47 14.99 -11.37 14.56
N PHE A 48 14.06 -11.11 13.64
CA PHE A 48 12.68 -11.53 13.80
C PHE A 48 12.55 -13.05 13.88
N LEU A 49 13.15 -13.81 12.95
CA LEU A 49 13.14 -15.27 13.00
C LEU A 49 13.73 -15.79 14.31
N TYR A 50 14.82 -15.20 14.78
CA TYR A 50 15.40 -15.55 16.07
C TYR A 50 14.42 -15.31 17.23
N SER A 51 13.67 -14.21 17.21
CA SER A 51 12.65 -13.91 18.24
C SER A 51 11.51 -14.93 18.30
N ILE A 52 11.27 -15.68 17.20
CA ILE A 52 10.23 -16.71 17.11
C ILE A 52 10.81 -18.12 16.94
N LYS A 53 12.10 -18.33 17.24
CA LYS A 53 12.84 -19.57 16.95
C LYS A 53 12.16 -20.82 17.50
N ASP A 54 11.61 -20.74 18.71
CA ASP A 54 10.93 -21.87 19.37
C ASP A 54 9.66 -22.33 18.62
N SER A 55 9.10 -21.47 17.76
CA SER A 55 7.93 -21.81 16.93
C SER A 55 8.26 -22.64 15.70
N PHE A 56 9.55 -22.78 15.33
CA PHE A 56 9.92 -23.52 14.13
C PHE A 56 11.13 -24.44 14.21
N LEU A 57 12.07 -24.21 15.13
CA LEU A 57 13.26 -25.06 15.24
C LEU A 57 12.87 -26.52 15.52
N GLY A 58 13.46 -27.44 14.76
CA GLY A 58 13.23 -28.88 14.85
C GLY A 58 11.94 -29.39 14.20
N ARG A 59 11.07 -28.51 13.65
CA ARG A 59 9.84 -28.94 12.95
C ARG A 59 10.11 -29.75 11.70
N THR A 60 11.26 -29.55 11.06
CA THR A 60 11.71 -30.32 9.89
C THR A 60 11.73 -31.83 10.10
N LYS A 61 11.71 -32.30 11.36
CA LYS A 61 11.60 -33.73 11.71
C LYS A 61 10.17 -34.29 11.60
N LYS A 62 9.16 -33.45 11.57
CA LYS A 62 7.73 -33.83 11.70
C LYS A 62 6.85 -33.24 10.60
N GLU A 63 7.36 -32.27 9.84
CA GLU A 63 6.60 -31.51 8.86
C GLU A 63 7.42 -31.32 7.58
N PRO A 64 6.76 -31.29 6.40
CA PRO A 64 7.44 -30.96 5.15
C PRO A 64 8.15 -29.61 5.20
N PHE A 65 9.35 -29.57 4.63
CA PHE A 65 10.20 -28.38 4.57
C PHE A 65 9.46 -27.16 3.99
N ASP A 66 8.80 -27.33 2.86
CA ASP A 66 8.10 -26.26 2.14
C ASP A 66 6.99 -25.60 2.96
N ASN A 67 6.31 -26.36 3.84
CA ASN A 67 5.26 -25.81 4.68
C ASN A 67 5.83 -24.80 5.69
N ILE A 68 6.94 -25.16 6.33
CA ILE A 68 7.61 -24.31 7.32
C ILE A 68 8.16 -23.07 6.61
N VAL A 69 8.80 -23.25 5.45
CA VAL A 69 9.36 -22.17 4.64
C VAL A 69 8.28 -21.18 4.20
N ASN A 70 7.16 -21.66 3.68
CA ASN A 70 6.04 -20.80 3.24
C ASN A 70 5.41 -20.03 4.41
N GLU A 71 5.27 -20.68 5.57
CA GLU A 71 4.78 -20.04 6.79
C GLU A 71 5.72 -18.93 7.27
N LEU A 72 7.03 -19.22 7.35
CA LEU A 72 8.03 -18.27 7.82
C LEU A 72 8.20 -17.11 6.83
N SER A 73 8.25 -17.38 5.53
CA SER A 73 8.28 -16.34 4.48
C SER A 73 7.11 -15.36 4.64
N SER A 74 5.89 -15.89 4.84
CA SER A 74 4.70 -15.06 5.07
C SER A 74 4.81 -14.22 6.35
N LYS A 75 5.36 -14.79 7.43
CA LYS A 75 5.59 -14.07 8.69
C LYS A 75 6.66 -12.98 8.55
N ILE A 76 7.73 -13.23 7.80
CA ILE A 76 8.78 -12.24 7.50
C ILE A 76 8.18 -11.06 6.72
N ILE A 77 7.42 -11.32 5.65
CA ILE A 77 6.77 -10.25 4.87
C ILE A 77 5.87 -9.40 5.77
N LYS A 78 5.07 -10.03 6.63
CA LYS A 78 4.19 -9.31 7.55
C LYS A 78 4.97 -8.47 8.55
N TYR A 79 6.09 -8.97 9.08
CA TYR A 79 6.95 -8.25 10.00
C TYR A 79 7.66 -7.06 9.34
N LEU A 80 8.22 -7.28 8.16
CA LEU A 80 8.94 -6.25 7.39
C LEU A 80 7.99 -5.28 6.67
N ARG A 81 6.68 -5.52 6.64
CA ARG A 81 5.70 -4.70 5.90
C ARG A 81 5.95 -3.18 6.02
N PRO A 82 6.19 -2.60 7.21
CA PRO A 82 6.43 -1.16 7.34
C PRO A 82 7.70 -0.66 6.63
N THR A 83 8.71 -1.52 6.45
CA THR A 83 9.99 -1.21 5.80
C THR A 83 10.04 -1.61 4.33
N LEU A 84 9.00 -2.31 3.84
CA LEU A 84 8.82 -2.67 2.41
C LEU A 84 7.92 -1.68 1.67
N ILE A 85 7.21 -0.81 2.40
CA ILE A 85 6.40 0.27 1.83
C ILE A 85 7.33 1.23 1.08
N VAL A 86 6.88 1.69 -0.09
CA VAL A 86 7.61 2.69 -0.89
C VAL A 86 7.88 3.93 -0.04
N SER A 87 9.07 4.52 -0.15
CA SER A 87 9.35 5.77 0.55
C SER A 87 8.54 6.93 -0.04
N GLU A 88 8.28 7.97 0.75
CA GLU A 88 7.60 9.17 0.23
C GLU A 88 8.39 9.85 -0.89
N GLU A 89 9.73 9.80 -0.81
CA GLU A 89 10.65 10.34 -1.81
C GLU A 89 10.51 9.58 -3.13
N GLU A 90 10.64 8.24 -3.10
CA GLU A 90 10.50 7.40 -4.29
C GLU A 90 9.08 7.49 -4.89
N PHE A 91 8.05 7.57 -4.03
CA PHE A 91 6.68 7.78 -4.47
C PHE A 91 6.56 9.07 -5.28
N LYS A 92 7.05 10.19 -4.74
CA LYS A 92 7.03 11.50 -5.42
C LYS A 92 7.77 11.49 -6.75
N GLU A 93 8.89 10.77 -6.82
CA GLU A 93 9.70 10.69 -8.05
C GLU A 93 9.02 9.94 -9.19
N LYS A 94 8.24 8.88 -8.89
CA LYS A 94 7.73 7.97 -9.94
C LYS A 94 6.21 8.01 -10.14
N ILE A 95 5.43 8.51 -9.18
CA ILE A 95 3.96 8.37 -9.23
C ILE A 95 3.35 9.07 -10.45
N ASP A 96 3.87 10.24 -10.84
CA ASP A 96 3.36 10.99 -11.99
C ASP A 96 3.51 10.18 -13.28
N ASP A 97 4.64 9.53 -13.50
CA ASP A 97 4.89 8.69 -14.68
C ASP A 97 3.88 7.54 -14.74
N PHE A 98 3.63 6.87 -13.61
CA PHE A 98 2.65 5.79 -13.54
C PHE A 98 1.21 6.29 -13.76
N LEU A 99 0.84 7.45 -13.23
CA LEU A 99 -0.49 8.03 -13.41
C LEU A 99 -0.75 8.47 -14.84
N LEU A 100 0.27 8.97 -15.54
CA LEU A 100 0.17 9.38 -16.94
C LEU A 100 -0.21 8.22 -17.86
N ASP A 101 0.27 7.01 -17.60
CA ASP A 101 -0.13 5.79 -18.33
C ASP A 101 -1.63 5.47 -18.16
N TYR A 102 -2.25 5.96 -17.09
CA TYR A 102 -3.69 5.89 -16.86
C TYR A 102 -4.44 7.16 -17.29
N GLY A 103 -3.77 8.13 -17.94
CA GLY A 103 -4.35 9.40 -18.36
C GLY A 103 -4.70 10.34 -17.19
N LEU A 104 -4.09 10.12 -16.03
CA LEU A 104 -4.33 10.87 -14.81
C LEU A 104 -3.14 11.79 -14.49
N LYS A 105 -3.43 12.87 -13.77
CA LYS A 105 -2.43 13.75 -13.16
C LYS A 105 -2.91 14.23 -11.81
N ILE A 106 -2.00 14.33 -10.85
CA ILE A 106 -2.28 14.94 -9.55
C ILE A 106 -2.65 16.43 -9.72
N ASP A 107 -3.77 16.87 -9.15
CA ASP A 107 -4.16 18.28 -9.14
C ASP A 107 -3.31 19.07 -8.13
N MET A 108 -2.59 20.05 -8.65
CA MET A 108 -1.67 20.90 -7.89
C MET A 108 -2.36 22.06 -7.18
N GLN A 109 -3.69 22.19 -7.28
CA GLN A 109 -4.46 23.21 -6.57
C GLN A 109 -4.69 22.87 -5.08
N GLU A 110 -4.41 21.62 -4.66
CA GLU A 110 -4.46 21.21 -3.24
C GLU A 110 -3.18 21.62 -2.48
N ILE A 111 -3.29 21.74 -1.15
CA ILE A 111 -2.13 21.89 -0.27
C ILE A 111 -1.50 20.51 -0.08
N ASN A 112 -0.19 20.39 -0.32
CA ASN A 112 0.59 19.14 -0.18
C ASN A 112 -0.01 17.91 -0.89
N PRO A 113 -0.34 18.00 -2.19
CA PRO A 113 -1.09 16.93 -2.88
C PRO A 113 -0.36 15.59 -2.88
N TYR A 114 0.96 15.60 -3.05
CA TYR A 114 1.77 14.38 -3.02
C TYR A 114 1.80 13.69 -1.65
N GLU A 115 1.84 14.46 -0.56
CA GLU A 115 1.86 13.91 0.79
C GLU A 115 0.54 13.19 1.09
N LYS A 116 -0.58 13.84 0.74
CA LYS A 116 -1.92 13.26 0.86
C LYS A 116 -2.06 11.97 0.04
N MET A 117 -1.60 12.02 -1.20
CA MET A 117 -1.58 10.89 -2.12
C MET A 117 -0.76 9.71 -1.59
N TYR A 118 0.45 10.01 -1.12
CA TYR A 118 1.32 9.02 -0.52
C TYR A 118 0.67 8.37 0.70
N ASN A 119 0.03 9.14 1.57
CA ASN A 119 -0.65 8.60 2.75
C ASN A 119 -1.80 7.63 2.37
N ILE A 120 -2.58 7.95 1.33
CA ILE A 120 -3.65 7.06 0.84
C ILE A 120 -3.05 5.80 0.20
N TYR A 121 -2.00 5.93 -0.61
CA TYR A 121 -1.30 4.79 -1.20
C TYR A 121 -0.75 3.88 -0.11
N LYS A 122 -0.11 4.45 0.91
CA LYS A 122 0.44 3.74 2.06
C LYS A 122 -0.62 2.99 2.85
N GLU A 123 -1.80 3.58 3.08
CA GLU A 123 -2.92 2.89 3.72
C GLU A 123 -3.34 1.65 2.91
N TRP A 124 -3.40 1.76 1.59
CA TRP A 124 -3.68 0.63 0.70
C TRP A 124 -2.59 -0.45 0.74
N GLN A 125 -1.30 -0.06 0.78
CA GLN A 125 -0.19 -1.01 0.93
C GLN A 125 -0.24 -1.77 2.27
N LEU A 126 -0.89 -1.19 3.28
CA LEU A 126 -1.08 -1.84 4.58
C LEU A 126 -2.23 -2.84 4.60
N GLU A 127 -3.08 -2.93 3.57
CA GLU A 127 -4.19 -3.90 3.52
C GLU A 127 -3.70 -5.30 3.15
N ASP A 128 -2.90 -5.45 2.09
CA ASP A 128 -2.48 -6.75 1.54
C ASP A 128 -0.97 -6.81 1.21
N ASN A 129 -0.38 -8.00 1.29
CA ASN A 129 1.01 -8.24 0.89
C ASN A 129 1.24 -7.98 -0.60
N ASP A 130 0.25 -8.23 -1.45
CA ASP A 130 0.38 -8.02 -2.90
C ASP A 130 0.39 -6.54 -3.29
N ASN A 131 0.01 -5.65 -2.36
CA ASN A 131 0.02 -4.21 -2.55
C ASN A 131 1.39 -3.58 -2.29
N LEU A 132 2.38 -4.34 -1.81
CA LEU A 132 3.69 -3.81 -1.42
C LEU A 132 4.59 -3.40 -2.59
N PHE A 133 4.31 -3.91 -3.79
CA PHE A 133 5.04 -3.46 -4.97
C PHE A 133 4.70 -2.01 -5.33
N PHE A 134 5.69 -1.27 -5.81
CA PHE A 134 5.50 0.06 -6.39
C PHE A 134 5.90 0.07 -7.85
N ASN A 135 4.94 -0.23 -8.72
CA ASN A 135 5.10 -0.29 -10.16
C ASN A 135 3.77 0.07 -10.86
N LEU A 136 3.79 0.15 -12.19
CA LEU A 136 2.61 0.50 -12.98
C LEU A 136 1.38 -0.37 -12.65
N LYS A 137 1.57 -1.68 -12.48
CA LYS A 137 0.48 -2.62 -12.18
C LYS A 137 -0.13 -2.36 -10.81
N SER A 138 0.69 -2.17 -9.77
CA SER A 138 0.21 -1.90 -8.42
C SER A 138 -0.53 -0.56 -8.35
N VAL A 139 -0.05 0.47 -9.06
CA VAL A 139 -0.74 1.76 -9.18
C VAL A 139 -2.12 1.59 -9.84
N GLY A 140 -2.24 0.77 -10.88
CA GLY A 140 -3.54 0.46 -11.49
C GLY A 140 -4.52 -0.21 -10.51
N MET A 141 -4.03 -1.19 -9.74
CA MET A 141 -4.85 -1.84 -8.70
C MET A 141 -5.28 -0.85 -7.61
N TRP A 142 -4.37 0.03 -7.20
CA TRP A 142 -4.67 1.08 -6.24
C TRP A 142 -5.72 2.07 -6.76
N ILE A 143 -5.65 2.49 -8.04
CA ILE A 143 -6.65 3.38 -8.66
C ILE A 143 -8.05 2.74 -8.62
N GLU A 144 -8.18 1.45 -8.93
CA GLU A 144 -9.47 0.75 -8.88
C GLU A 144 -9.98 0.59 -7.45
N TRP A 145 -9.10 0.21 -6.51
CA TRP A 145 -9.44 0.19 -5.08
C TRP A 145 -9.91 1.56 -4.59
N PHE A 146 -9.21 2.62 -5.01
CA PHE A 146 -9.50 3.99 -4.64
C PHE A 146 -10.88 4.44 -5.14
N LYS A 147 -11.24 4.14 -6.40
CA LYS A 147 -12.56 4.44 -6.97
C LYS A 147 -13.72 3.77 -6.21
N GLY A 148 -13.47 2.60 -5.62
CA GLY A 148 -14.44 1.89 -4.79
C GLY A 148 -14.55 2.41 -3.35
N ASN A 149 -13.57 3.20 -2.88
CA ASN A 149 -13.49 3.66 -1.49
C ASN A 149 -14.04 5.08 -1.32
N TYR A 150 -15.33 5.17 -0.99
CA TYR A 150 -16.05 6.42 -0.74
C TYR A 150 -15.40 7.35 0.30
N LYS A 151 -14.57 6.81 1.20
CA LYS A 151 -13.76 7.59 2.15
C LYS A 151 -12.83 8.57 1.43
N TYR A 152 -12.26 8.19 0.29
CA TYR A 152 -11.22 8.96 -0.38
C TYR A 152 -11.62 9.51 -1.74
N ILE A 153 -12.75 9.10 -2.32
CA ILE A 153 -13.28 9.61 -3.61
C ILE A 153 -13.29 11.14 -3.71
N PHE A 154 -13.31 11.83 -2.57
CA PHE A 154 -13.37 13.29 -2.47
C PHE A 154 -12.08 13.95 -1.97
N ASP A 155 -11.08 13.14 -1.65
CA ASP A 155 -9.77 13.58 -1.15
C ASP A 155 -8.71 13.67 -2.26
N LEU A 156 -9.09 13.37 -3.49
CA LEU A 156 -8.13 13.23 -4.56
C LEU A 156 -8.70 13.88 -5.81
N HIS A 157 -8.26 15.10 -6.09
CA HIS A 157 -8.47 15.73 -7.37
C HIS A 157 -7.42 15.18 -8.35
N PHE A 158 -7.78 14.15 -9.12
CA PHE A 158 -7.05 13.86 -10.35
C PHE A 158 -7.61 14.74 -11.46
N SER A 159 -6.74 15.42 -12.19
CA SER A 159 -7.10 15.98 -13.48
C SER A 159 -6.95 14.90 -14.55
N ILE A 160 -7.98 14.70 -15.37
CA ILE A 160 -7.84 13.93 -16.62
C ILE A 160 -6.92 14.74 -17.52
N VAL A 161 -5.87 14.10 -18.06
CA VAL A 161 -5.02 14.73 -19.07
C VAL A 161 -5.86 14.89 -20.33
N GLU A 162 -6.38 16.10 -20.57
CA GLU A 162 -7.22 16.37 -21.73
C GLU A 162 -6.47 16.10 -23.05
N SER A 163 -6.91 15.11 -23.82
CA SER A 163 -6.96 15.26 -25.27
C SER A 163 -8.15 16.16 -25.61
N LYS A 164 -7.93 17.49 -25.61
CA LYS A 164 -8.87 18.54 -26.05
C LYS A 164 -10.35 18.32 -25.66
N GLY A 165 -10.76 18.92 -24.53
CA GLY A 165 -12.14 19.33 -24.28
C GLY A 165 -12.76 18.77 -23.01
N SER A 166 -12.45 19.35 -21.85
CA SER A 166 -13.36 19.24 -20.70
C SER A 166 -14.54 20.20 -20.85
N ASN A 167 -15.75 19.66 -20.73
CA ASN A 167 -16.93 20.45 -20.49
C ASN A 167 -17.05 20.70 -18.99
N ILE A 168 -16.43 21.77 -18.50
CA ILE A 168 -16.62 22.22 -17.11
C ILE A 168 -18.05 22.75 -16.98
N VAL A 169 -18.91 22.03 -16.26
CA VAL A 169 -20.24 22.52 -15.87
C VAL A 169 -20.06 23.39 -14.61
N GLN A 170 -20.12 24.71 -14.77
CA GLN A 170 -20.15 25.65 -13.63
C GLN A 170 -21.58 25.77 -13.07
N ILE A 171 -21.82 25.20 -11.89
CA ILE A 171 -23.09 25.37 -11.18
C ILE A 171 -23.01 26.66 -10.35
N ARG A 172 -23.78 27.68 -10.74
CA ARG A 172 -23.94 28.92 -9.95
C ARG A 172 -25.07 28.74 -8.95
N LEU A 173 -24.75 28.82 -7.66
CA LEU A 173 -25.70 28.80 -6.55
C LEU A 173 -25.80 30.21 -5.93
N SER A 174 -27.01 30.62 -5.53
CA SER A 174 -27.17 31.82 -4.70
C SER A 174 -26.61 31.59 -3.30
N ASN A 175 -26.23 32.67 -2.59
CA ASN A 175 -25.71 32.60 -1.22
C ASN A 175 -26.68 31.87 -0.26
N LYS A 176 -27.98 32.04 -0.47
CA LYS A 176 -29.02 31.35 0.31
C LYS A 176 -29.00 29.84 0.08
N GLN A 177 -28.98 29.41 -1.19
CA GLN A 177 -28.91 27.99 -1.56
C GLN A 177 -27.62 27.33 -1.04
N LYS A 178 -26.49 28.04 -1.15
CA LYS A 178 -25.21 27.57 -0.59
C LYS A 178 -25.29 27.38 0.92
N GLY A 179 -25.90 28.32 1.65
CA GLY A 179 -26.09 28.23 3.10
C GLY A 179 -26.98 27.05 3.52
N GLU A 180 -28.08 26.83 2.81
CA GLU A 180 -28.99 25.71 3.10
C GLU A 180 -28.35 24.35 2.80
N LEU A 181 -27.64 24.22 1.67
CA LEU A 181 -26.92 22.99 1.34
C LEU A 181 -25.79 22.72 2.32
N GLN A 182 -25.05 23.75 2.75
CA GLN A 182 -23.99 23.59 3.75
C GLN A 182 -24.54 23.10 5.09
N LYS A 183 -25.68 23.63 5.53
CA LYS A 183 -26.32 23.19 6.76
C LYS A 183 -26.68 21.71 6.69
N LYS A 184 -27.32 21.28 5.60
CA LYS A 184 -27.70 19.88 5.40
C LYS A 184 -26.49 18.95 5.27
N ALA A 185 -25.43 19.40 4.61
CA ALA A 185 -24.17 18.67 4.52
C ALA A 185 -23.56 18.43 5.91
N ASN A 186 -23.54 19.48 6.75
CA ASN A 186 -23.07 19.39 8.13
C ASN A 186 -23.94 18.45 9.00
N GLU A 187 -25.27 18.45 8.81
CA GLU A 187 -26.20 17.57 9.54
C GLU A 187 -25.92 16.08 9.29
N VAL A 188 -25.42 15.73 8.11
CA VAL A 188 -25.04 14.35 7.74
C VAL A 188 -23.53 14.09 7.83
N GLY A 189 -22.76 15.05 8.34
CA GLY A 189 -21.31 14.92 8.51
C GLY A 189 -20.51 14.89 7.20
N LEU A 190 -21.05 15.42 6.11
CA LEU A 190 -20.41 15.44 4.80
C LEU A 190 -19.93 16.87 4.42
N PRO A 191 -18.79 17.01 3.72
CA PRO A 191 -18.47 18.24 3.01
C PRO A 191 -19.52 18.59 1.95
N LEU A 192 -19.73 19.89 1.72
CA LEU A 192 -20.79 20.42 0.84
C LEU A 192 -20.74 19.83 -0.58
N THR A 193 -19.55 19.70 -1.16
CA THR A 193 -19.34 19.12 -2.48
C THR A 193 -19.79 17.66 -2.53
N GLN A 194 -19.46 16.86 -1.51
CA GLN A 194 -19.90 15.45 -1.41
C GLN A 194 -21.41 15.36 -1.26
N TYR A 195 -22.00 16.24 -0.47
CA TYR A 195 -23.44 16.29 -0.26
C TYR A 195 -24.20 16.63 -1.55
N ILE A 196 -23.70 17.57 -2.35
CA ILE A 196 -24.30 17.92 -3.65
C ILE A 196 -24.25 16.74 -4.61
N ILE A 197 -23.13 16.01 -4.67
CA ILE A 197 -23.00 14.82 -5.53
C ILE A 197 -23.91 13.69 -5.05
N PHE A 198 -23.99 13.45 -3.74
CA PHE A 198 -24.94 12.49 -3.16
C PHE A 198 -26.38 12.78 -3.60
N LEU A 199 -26.78 14.06 -3.59
CA LEU A 199 -28.11 14.47 -4.05
C LEU A 199 -28.32 14.19 -5.54
N ILE A 200 -27.33 14.50 -6.40
CA ILE A 200 -27.41 14.22 -7.85
C ILE A 200 -27.50 12.71 -8.10
N THR A 201 -26.65 11.91 -7.45
CA THR A 201 -26.65 10.44 -7.61
C THR A 201 -27.93 9.80 -7.09
N LYS A 202 -28.51 10.34 -6.01
CA LYS A 202 -29.81 9.88 -5.52
C LYS A 202 -30.91 10.12 -6.55
N ASP A 203 -30.94 11.31 -7.15
CA ASP A 203 -31.90 11.67 -8.19
C ASP A 203 -31.76 10.76 -9.44
N LEU A 204 -30.52 10.40 -9.79
CA LEU A 204 -30.21 9.49 -10.90
C LEU A 204 -30.54 8.01 -10.63
N LYS A 205 -30.69 7.59 -9.37
CA LYS A 205 -31.08 6.20 -9.03
C LYS A 205 -32.59 5.96 -9.13
N ASP A 206 -33.37 7.03 -9.07
CA ASP A 206 -34.83 7.00 -9.14
C ASP A 206 -35.35 7.32 -10.57
N SER A 207 -34.47 7.32 -11.58
CA SER A 207 -34.78 7.50 -13.02
C SER A 207 -34.54 6.24 -13.84
#